data_AF-A0A2P1PPQ0-F1
#
_entry.id   AF-A0A2P1PPQ0-F1
#
_cell.length_a   1.000
_cell.length_b   1.000
_cell.length_c   1.000
_cell.angle_alpha   90.00
_cell.angle_beta   90.00
_cell.angle_gamma   90.00
#
_symmetry.space_group_name_H-M   'P 1'
#
loop_
_entity.id
_entity.type
_entity.pdbx_description
1 polymer ?
#
loop_
_entity_poly.entity_id
_entity_poly.type
_entity_poly.pdbx_seq_one_letter_code
_entity_poly.pdbx_strand_id
1 'polypeptide(L)'
;MRLFAIFVALFCLLYSCSARSKQMEFEFVASAPEFEAATSEYRSIWASQGDRIVEALGRYSGVQIPDRRVRIIVFEGTSNSGRSGGPLRLRASYFEPVKRATLSHELLHRYLDEVPDLGVCYPEIHDIMAVILFELWSELWGA
;
A
#
# COMPACT_ATOMS: atom_id res chain seq x y z
N MET A 1 39.83 -31.44 14.93
CA MET A 1 38.69 -31.60 14.00
C MET A 1 37.29 -31.54 14.65
N ARG A 2 37.13 -31.13 15.93
CA ARG A 2 35.79 -30.97 16.56
C ARG A 2 35.38 -29.52 16.87
N LEU A 3 36.30 -28.55 16.79
CA LEU A 3 36.01 -27.14 17.05
C LEU A 3 35.55 -26.33 15.82
N PHE A 4 35.83 -26.79 14.59
CA PHE A 4 35.47 -26.07 13.37
C PHE A 4 33.98 -26.23 13.00
N ALA A 5 33.34 -27.31 13.45
CA ALA A 5 31.92 -27.58 13.19
C ALA A 5 30.97 -26.71 14.03
N ILE A 6 31.45 -26.15 15.15
CA ILE A 6 30.61 -25.36 16.08
C ILE A 6 30.43 -23.91 15.57
N PHE A 7 31.41 -23.37 14.84
CA PHE A 7 31.35 -21.99 14.35
C PHE A 7 30.43 -21.79 13.14
N VAL A 8 30.26 -22.82 12.29
CA VAL A 8 29.35 -22.75 11.14
C VAL A 8 27.88 -22.84 11.55
N ALA A 9 27.57 -23.57 12.63
CA ALA A 9 26.20 -23.72 13.13
C ALA A 9 25.65 -22.43 13.79
N LEU A 10 26.52 -21.56 14.31
CA LEU A 10 26.08 -20.31 14.96
C LEU A 10 25.75 -19.19 13.97
N PHE A 11 26.31 -19.23 12.75
CA PHE A 11 26.07 -18.20 11.73
C PHE A 11 24.76 -18.40 10.97
N CYS A 12 24.21 -19.63 10.95
CA CYS A 12 22.92 -19.93 10.31
C CYS A 12 21.69 -19.59 11.17
N LEU A 13 21.86 -19.26 12.46
CA LEU A 13 20.73 -18.91 13.35
C LEU A 13 20.45 -17.40 13.42
N LEU A 14 21.30 -16.56 12.82
CA LEU A 14 21.12 -15.10 12.79
C LEU A 14 20.46 -14.57 11.51
N TYR A 15 20.20 -15.43 10.54
CA TYR A 15 19.51 -15.07 9.31
C TYR A 15 18.17 -15.79 9.23
N SER A 16 17.11 -14.99 9.16
CA SER A 16 15.75 -15.37 8.77
C SER A 16 14.86 -15.93 9.88
N CYS A 17 14.69 -15.16 10.96
CA CYS A 17 13.32 -14.88 11.39
C CYS A 17 12.93 -13.52 10.79
N SER A 18 12.74 -13.48 9.47
CA SER A 18 11.92 -12.40 8.92
C SER A 18 10.51 -12.72 9.39
N ALA A 19 10.11 -12.12 10.51
CA ALA A 19 8.69 -12.06 10.86
C ALA A 19 8.03 -11.42 9.65
N ARG A 20 7.36 -12.23 8.82
CA ARG A 20 6.53 -11.74 7.73
C ARG A 20 5.51 -10.85 8.42
N SER A 21 5.72 -9.54 8.38
CA SER A 21 4.75 -8.56 8.86
C SER A 21 3.45 -8.96 8.21
N LYS A 22 2.39 -9.19 9.01
CA LYS A 22 1.10 -9.59 8.45
C LYS A 22 0.77 -8.64 7.30
N GLN A 23 0.72 -9.21 6.11
CA GLN A 23 0.62 -8.49 4.86
C GLN A 23 -0.80 -7.92 4.80
N MET A 24 -0.94 -6.63 4.49
CA MET A 24 -2.25 -6.02 4.33
C MET A 24 -3.05 -6.80 3.27
N GLU A 25 -4.19 -7.38 3.66
CA GLU A 25 -5.02 -8.17 2.75
C GLU A 25 -6.04 -7.28 2.05
N PHE A 26 -6.01 -7.27 0.71
CA PHE A 26 -7.00 -6.58 -0.11
C PHE A 26 -7.97 -7.52 -0.79
N GLU A 27 -9.25 -7.23 -0.60
CA GLU A 27 -10.35 -7.86 -1.35
C GLU A 27 -10.77 -6.91 -2.48
N PHE A 28 -10.35 -7.22 -3.71
CA PHE A 28 -10.75 -6.48 -4.91
C PHE A 28 -12.08 -6.99 -5.45
N VAL A 29 -13.06 -6.10 -5.59
CA VAL A 29 -14.42 -6.39 -6.05
C VAL A 29 -14.81 -5.41 -7.15
N ALA A 30 -15.29 -5.93 -8.29
CA ALA A 30 -15.89 -5.10 -9.33
C ALA A 30 -17.31 -4.67 -8.90
N SER A 31 -17.67 -3.40 -9.09
CA SER A 31 -19.04 -2.95 -8.79
C SER A 31 -20.07 -3.43 -9.80
N ALA A 32 -19.63 -3.85 -10.99
CA ALA A 32 -20.45 -4.37 -12.08
C ALA A 32 -19.56 -5.23 -13.02
N PRO A 33 -20.13 -6.18 -13.80
CA PRO A 33 -19.35 -7.12 -14.62
C PRO A 33 -18.40 -6.46 -15.63
N GLU A 34 -18.75 -5.29 -16.18
CA GLU A 34 -17.92 -4.52 -17.11
C GLU A 34 -16.59 -4.02 -16.50
N PHE A 35 -16.48 -3.99 -15.17
CA PHE A 35 -15.28 -3.53 -14.46
C PHE A 35 -14.36 -4.68 -14.01
N GLU A 36 -14.65 -5.94 -14.36
CA GLU A 36 -13.82 -7.09 -13.97
C GLU A 36 -12.40 -7.03 -14.55
N ALA A 37 -12.25 -6.54 -15.78
CA ALA A 37 -10.93 -6.34 -16.39
C ALA A 37 -10.09 -5.34 -15.59
N ALA A 38 -10.65 -4.18 -15.26
CA ALA A 38 -9.97 -3.17 -14.45
C ALA A 38 -9.68 -3.68 -13.02
N THR A 39 -10.59 -4.46 -12.44
CA THR A 39 -10.39 -5.13 -11.15
C THR A 39 -9.19 -6.07 -11.18
N SER A 40 -9.04 -6.83 -12.27
CA SER A 40 -7.92 -7.73 -12.49
C SER A 40 -6.59 -6.99 -12.66
N GLU A 41 -6.60 -5.83 -13.32
CA GLU A 41 -5.43 -4.95 -13.41
C GLU A 41 -4.99 -4.44 -12.04
N TYR A 42 -5.92 -3.92 -11.23
CA TYR A 42 -5.61 -3.47 -9.86
C TYR A 42 -5.08 -4.61 -8.99
N ARG A 43 -5.66 -5.81 -9.10
CA ARG A 43 -5.17 -7.01 -8.42
C ARG A 43 -3.74 -7.35 -8.84
N SER A 44 -3.43 -7.22 -10.13
CA SER A 44 -2.09 -7.50 -10.68
C SER A 44 -1.06 -6.47 -10.22
N ILE A 45 -1.43 -5.18 -10.16
CA ILE A 45 -0.60 -4.13 -9.57
C ILE A 45 -0.30 -4.46 -8.11
N TRP A 46 -1.33 -4.80 -7.32
CA TRP A 46 -1.13 -5.15 -5.91
C TRP A 46 -0.27 -6.38 -5.72
N ALA A 47 -0.50 -7.44 -6.48
CA ALA A 47 0.29 -8.68 -6.40
C ALA A 47 1.77 -8.46 -6.74
N SER A 48 2.08 -7.53 -7.64
CA SER A 48 3.46 -7.28 -8.09
C SER A 48 4.19 -6.20 -7.29
N GLN A 49 3.46 -5.22 -6.74
CA GLN A 49 4.06 -4.02 -6.15
C GLN A 49 3.57 -3.70 -4.73
N GLY A 50 2.55 -4.41 -4.24
CA GLY A 50 1.89 -4.09 -2.97
C GLY A 50 2.84 -3.97 -1.79
N ASP A 51 3.78 -4.91 -1.66
CA ASP A 51 4.77 -4.90 -0.58
C ASP A 51 5.69 -3.67 -0.64
N ARG A 52 6.16 -3.31 -1.84
CA ARG A 52 7.00 -2.13 -2.05
C ARG A 52 6.22 -0.84 -1.78
N ILE A 53 4.95 -0.78 -2.18
CA ILE A 53 4.06 0.36 -1.90
C ILE A 53 3.88 0.51 -0.39
N VAL A 54 3.57 -0.58 0.31
CA VAL A 54 3.37 -0.62 1.76
C VAL A 54 4.62 -0.18 2.51
N GLU A 55 5.77 -0.72 2.13
CA GLU A 55 7.06 -0.40 2.74
C GLU A 55 7.41 1.08 2.55
N ALA A 56 7.31 1.58 1.31
CA ALA A 56 7.57 2.99 1.01
C ALA A 56 6.60 3.93 1.73
N LEU A 57 5.30 3.61 1.75
CA LEU A 57 4.30 4.38 2.51
C LEU A 57 4.68 4.44 3.99
N GLY A 58 5.02 3.31 4.61
CA GLY A 58 5.42 3.29 6.02
C GLY A 58 6.67 4.11 6.29
N ARG A 59 7.67 4.01 5.41
CA ARG A 59 8.94 4.76 5.52
C ARG A 59 8.75 6.27 5.40
N TYR A 60 7.99 6.73 4.40
CA TYR A 60 7.86 8.15 4.09
C TYR A 60 6.76 8.86 4.89
N SER A 61 5.71 8.14 5.29
CA SER A 61 4.69 8.72 6.19
C SER A 61 5.08 8.66 7.66
N GLY A 62 6.00 7.76 8.05
CA GLY A 62 6.28 7.45 9.45
C GLY A 62 5.13 6.72 10.18
N VAL A 63 4.06 6.36 9.46
CA VAL A 63 2.87 5.71 10.01
C VAL A 63 2.93 4.21 9.74
N GLN A 64 2.71 3.40 10.77
CA GLN A 64 2.55 1.96 10.60
C GLN A 64 1.14 1.63 10.14
N ILE A 65 1.04 0.63 9.26
CA ILE A 65 -0.24 0.06 8.88
C ILE A 65 -0.91 -0.58 10.10
N PRO A 66 -2.17 -0.23 10.42
CA PRO A 66 -2.99 -1.13 11.20
C PRO A 66 -3.29 -2.37 10.35
N ASP A 67 -2.86 -3.53 10.83
CA ASP A 67 -3.13 -4.85 10.25
C ASP A 67 -4.65 -5.07 10.13
N ARG A 68 -5.19 -4.84 8.93
CA ARG A 68 -6.61 -5.02 8.64
C ARG A 68 -6.84 -5.39 7.19
N ARG A 69 -7.84 -6.24 6.97
CA ARG A 69 -8.39 -6.50 5.64
C ARG A 69 -9.10 -5.25 5.13
N VAL A 70 -8.85 -4.88 3.87
CA VAL A 70 -9.49 -3.73 3.21
C VAL A 70 -10.23 -4.21 1.98
N ARG A 71 -11.47 -3.78 1.85
CA ARG A 71 -12.23 -3.99 0.62
C ARG A 71 -11.94 -2.85 -0.36
N ILE A 72 -11.64 -3.20 -1.59
CA ILE A 72 -11.44 -2.28 -2.71
C ILE A 72 -12.56 -2.52 -3.73
N ILE A 73 -13.34 -1.48 -4.02
CA ILE A 73 -14.41 -1.52 -5.01
C ILE A 73 -13.94 -0.78 -6.27
N VAL A 74 -13.85 -1.50 -7.38
CA VAL A 74 -13.51 -0.92 -8.69
C VAL A 74 -14.81 -0.57 -9.41
N PHE A 75 -14.94 0.71 -9.78
CA PHE A 75 -16.15 1.30 -10.33
C PHE A 75 -15.81 2.47 -11.26
N GLU A 76 -16.80 3.13 -11.87
CA GLU A 76 -16.56 4.38 -12.61
C GLU A 76 -17.00 5.61 -11.79
N GLY A 77 -16.07 6.55 -11.57
CA GLY A 77 -16.27 7.74 -10.75
C GLY A 77 -14.99 8.20 -10.05
N THR A 78 -15.09 9.17 -9.14
CA THR A 78 -13.92 9.69 -8.40
C THR A 78 -13.45 8.69 -7.35
N SER A 79 -12.18 8.30 -7.44
CA SER A 79 -11.53 7.44 -6.43
C SER A 79 -11.55 8.08 -5.05
N ASN A 80 -11.59 7.26 -4.00
CA ASN A 80 -11.55 7.73 -2.61
C ASN A 80 -11.09 6.61 -1.66
N SER A 81 -10.51 7.02 -0.52
CA SER A 81 -9.96 6.14 0.52
C SER A 81 -11.00 5.37 1.33
N GLY A 82 -12.30 5.69 1.17
CA GLY A 82 -13.40 5.10 1.92
C GLY A 82 -13.68 5.74 3.27
N ARG A 83 -12.69 6.39 3.92
CA ARG A 83 -12.68 6.98 5.29
C ARG A 83 -13.29 6.08 6.40
N SER A 84 -12.84 6.22 7.65
CA SER A 84 -13.49 5.60 8.83
C SER A 84 -13.79 4.08 8.69
N GLY A 85 -12.93 3.33 7.99
CA GLY A 85 -13.11 1.89 7.77
C GLY A 85 -14.02 1.49 6.60
N GLY A 86 -14.53 2.44 5.80
CA GLY A 86 -15.25 2.16 4.56
C GLY A 86 -14.37 1.52 3.47
N PRO A 87 -14.99 0.99 2.39
CA PRO A 87 -14.24 0.42 1.27
C PRO A 87 -13.51 1.52 0.50
N LEU A 88 -12.28 1.24 0.08
CA LEU A 88 -11.55 2.09 -0.84
C LEU A 88 -12.18 1.92 -2.24
N ARG A 89 -12.42 3.01 -2.95
CA ARG A 89 -13.06 2.99 -4.27
C ARG A 89 -12.11 3.49 -5.33
N LEU A 90 -11.96 2.74 -6.43
CA LEU A 90 -10.99 3.02 -7.49
C LEU A 90 -11.66 3.10 -8.85
N ARG A 91 -11.31 4.14 -9.63
CA ARG A 91 -11.84 4.31 -10.98
C ARG A 91 -11.33 3.24 -11.94
N ALA A 92 -12.24 2.60 -12.66
CA ALA A 92 -11.95 1.53 -13.60
C ALA A 92 -11.22 2.01 -14.87
N SER A 93 -11.63 3.15 -15.42
CA SER A 93 -11.16 3.67 -16.71
C SER A 93 -9.74 4.24 -16.74
N TYR A 94 -9.05 4.32 -15.60
CA TYR A 94 -7.66 4.77 -15.57
C TYR A 94 -6.73 3.81 -16.31
N PHE A 95 -5.74 4.36 -17.02
CA PHE A 95 -4.64 3.58 -17.57
C PHE A 95 -3.63 3.22 -16.47
N GLU A 96 -2.79 2.22 -16.71
CA GLU A 96 -2.04 1.54 -15.65
C GLU A 96 -1.18 2.46 -14.75
N PRO A 97 -0.30 3.35 -15.27
CA PRO A 97 0.40 4.33 -14.45
C PRO A 97 -0.51 5.14 -13.51
N VAL A 98 -1.69 5.56 -13.99
CA VAL A 98 -2.65 6.30 -13.16
C VAL A 98 -3.30 5.37 -12.14
N LYS A 99 -3.62 4.11 -12.49
CA LYS A 99 -4.10 3.12 -11.53
C LYS A 99 -3.13 2.93 -10.37
N ARG A 100 -1.83 2.78 -10.67
CA ARG A 100 -0.78 2.65 -9.66
C ARG A 100 -0.70 3.88 -8.75
N ALA A 101 -0.64 5.08 -9.35
CA ALA A 101 -0.60 6.34 -8.63
C ALA A 101 -1.84 6.53 -7.74
N THR A 102 -3.05 6.35 -8.29
CA THR A 102 -4.31 6.44 -7.56
C THR A 102 -4.38 5.42 -6.41
N LEU A 103 -4.00 4.17 -6.63
CA LEU A 103 -3.99 3.16 -5.56
C LEU A 103 -3.12 3.63 -4.38
N SER A 104 -1.88 4.04 -4.64
CA SER A 104 -0.98 4.54 -3.58
C SER A 104 -1.48 5.82 -2.91
N HIS A 105 -2.10 6.74 -3.67
CA HIS A 105 -2.69 7.97 -3.17
C HIS A 105 -3.82 7.69 -2.17
N GLU A 106 -4.79 6.86 -2.56
CA GLU A 106 -5.93 6.54 -1.70
C GLU A 106 -5.51 5.71 -0.47
N LEU A 107 -4.46 4.90 -0.60
CA LEU A 107 -3.88 4.20 0.54
C LEU A 107 -3.20 5.15 1.52
N LEU A 108 -2.48 6.17 1.03
CA LEU A 108 -1.87 7.17 1.89
C LEU A 108 -2.93 7.97 2.67
N HIS A 109 -4.02 8.38 2.01
CA HIS A 109 -5.17 8.96 2.73
C HIS A 109 -5.59 8.08 3.92
N ARG A 110 -5.68 6.78 3.68
CA ARG A 110 -6.11 5.80 4.69
C ARG A 110 -5.09 5.58 5.81
N TYR A 111 -3.80 5.84 5.57
CA TYR A 111 -2.78 5.82 6.62
C TYR A 111 -2.90 7.05 7.49
N LEU A 112 -3.04 8.21 6.86
CA LEU A 112 -3.11 9.48 7.56
C LEU A 112 -4.41 9.60 8.36
N ASP A 113 -5.52 9.01 7.90
CA ASP A 113 -6.78 8.90 8.66
C ASP A 113 -6.60 8.19 10.03
N GLU A 114 -5.56 7.37 10.20
CA GLU A 114 -5.28 6.65 11.45
C GLU A 114 -4.40 7.43 12.43
N VAL A 115 -3.82 8.54 12.00
CA VAL A 115 -2.98 9.39 12.85
C VAL A 115 -3.90 10.31 13.65
N PRO A 116 -4.01 10.13 14.98
CA PRO A 116 -4.84 11.00 15.80
C PRO A 116 -4.29 12.41 15.80
N ASP A 117 -5.17 13.40 15.60
CA ASP A 117 -4.83 14.83 15.69
C ASP A 117 -3.62 15.22 14.83
N LEU A 118 -3.69 14.94 13.53
CA LEU A 118 -2.75 15.45 12.53
C LEU A 118 -2.66 16.99 12.50
N GLY A 119 -3.54 17.71 13.22
CA GLY A 119 -3.50 19.15 13.34
C GLY A 119 -3.80 19.92 12.05
N VAL A 120 -4.28 19.24 11.00
CA VAL A 120 -4.54 19.83 9.68
C VAL A 120 -5.98 19.58 9.23
N CYS A 121 -6.55 20.54 8.51
CA CYS A 121 -7.82 20.35 7.84
C CYS A 121 -7.66 19.56 6.52
N TYR A 122 -8.76 19.04 5.97
CA TYR A 122 -8.69 18.11 4.83
C TYR A 122 -7.98 18.64 3.57
N PRO A 123 -8.06 19.93 3.19
CA PRO A 123 -7.24 20.46 2.10
C PRO A 123 -5.73 20.37 2.39
N GLU A 124 -5.30 20.76 3.60
CA GLU A 124 -3.90 20.80 4.03
C GLU A 124 -3.27 19.40 4.10
N ILE A 125 -4.06 18.34 4.25
CA ILE A 125 -3.54 16.96 4.17
C ILE A 125 -2.93 16.66 2.80
N HIS A 126 -3.43 17.29 1.73
CA HIS A 126 -2.91 17.06 0.38
C HIS A 126 -1.53 17.67 0.19
N ASP A 127 -1.18 18.74 0.91
CA ASP A 127 0.16 19.33 0.87
C ASP A 127 1.18 18.38 1.50
N ILE A 128 0.84 17.77 2.64
CA ILE A 128 1.65 16.71 3.28
C ILE A 128 1.77 15.50 2.35
N MET A 129 0.63 15.05 1.80
CA MET A 129 0.61 13.92 0.89
C MET A 129 1.42 14.15 -0.38
N ALA A 130 1.43 15.36 -0.92
CA ALA A 130 2.17 15.68 -2.14
C ALA A 130 3.67 15.37 -1.96
N VAL A 131 4.24 15.73 -0.80
CA VAL A 131 5.65 15.44 -0.48
C VAL A 131 5.88 13.94 -0.34
N ILE A 132 5.03 13.25 0.41
CA ILE A 132 5.14 11.79 0.61
C ILE A 132 4.99 11.03 -0.71
N LEU A 133 4.02 11.39 -1.54
CA LEU A 133 3.76 10.76 -2.82
C LEU A 133 4.87 11.05 -3.82
N PHE A 134 5.46 12.25 -3.79
CA PHE A 134 6.62 12.56 -4.62
C PHE A 134 7.79 11.62 -4.33
N GLU A 135 8.15 11.46 -3.05
CA GLU A 135 9.22 10.55 -2.62
C GLU A 135 8.89 9.10 -2.97
N LEU A 136 7.67 8.65 -2.66
CA LEU A 136 7.21 7.30 -2.94
C LEU A 136 7.22 6.97 -4.44
N TRP A 137 6.66 7.84 -5.28
CA TRP A 137 6.62 7.60 -6.72
C TRP A 137 8.00 7.67 -7.35
N SER A 138 8.88 8.54 -6.85
CA SER A 138 10.27 8.61 -7.27
C SER A 138 11.03 7.32 -6.94
N GLU A 139 10.85 6.76 -5.74
CA GLU A 139 11.47 5.47 -5.36
C GLU A 139 10.90 4.29 -6.17
N LEU A 140 9.59 4.25 -6.37
CA LEU A 140 8.95 3.10 -7.01
C LEU A 140 9.07 3.09 -8.53
N TRP A 141 8.97 4.26 -9.16
CA TRP A 141 8.80 4.44 -10.60
C TRP A 141 9.61 5.59 -11.21
N GLY A 142 10.40 6.31 -10.41
CA GLY A 142 11.37 7.27 -10.93
C GLY A 142 12.47 6.53 -11.68
N ALA A 143 12.70 6.92 -12.93
CA ALA A 143 13.76 6.43 -13.79
C ALA A 143 14.66 7.59 -14.20
#